data_AF-A0AAE1RI76-F1
#
_entry.id   AF-A0AAE1RI76-F1
#
_cell.length_a   1.000
_cell.length_b   1.000
_cell.length_c   1.000
_cell.angle_alpha   90.00
_cell.angle_beta   90.00
_cell.angle_gamma   90.00
#
_symmetry.space_group_name_H-M   'P 1'
#
loop_
_entity.id
_entity.type
_entity.pdbx_description
1 polymer ?
#
loop_
_entity_poly.entity_id
_entity_poly.type
_entity_poly.pdbx_seq_one_letter_code
_entity_poly.pdbx_strand_id
1 'polypeptide(L)'
;MNTTNNLEIIHDVFPYLQVYKNGTIKRLVGTKFAPATYDPQTGVTSKDVLVNPKTNISARIYKPNLPTKTKKLPLVIYFHGGAFCISSVGDPKYHDSLNVFVSKANVILVSVGYRLVPEHPLPIAYGDSWSVLKWVAAHNLKQGCEVWLNELVDFDSVFLAGDSAGANISHFMAIRAGKSDEALGMKLSGMLMISPYFWGEEPIGISAKT
;
A
#
# COMPACT_ATOMS: atom_id res chain seq x y z
N MET A 1 -27.62 21.96 -28.90
CA MET A 1 -26.57 20.99 -28.51
C MET A 1 -27.06 20.24 -27.28
N ASN A 2 -27.34 18.95 -27.42
CA ASN A 2 -28.01 18.14 -26.39
C ASN A 2 -27.01 17.78 -25.28
N THR A 3 -27.15 18.36 -24.10
CA THR A 3 -26.27 18.17 -22.93
C THR A 3 -26.56 16.90 -22.12
N THR A 4 -27.46 16.03 -22.58
CA THR A 4 -27.98 14.89 -21.83
C THR A 4 -27.16 13.59 -21.95
N ASN A 5 -26.12 13.54 -22.79
CA ASN A 5 -25.35 12.30 -23.04
C ASN A 5 -24.04 12.16 -22.23
N ASN A 6 -23.77 13.07 -21.29
CA ASN A 6 -22.51 13.09 -20.54
C ASN A 6 -22.48 12.18 -19.30
N LEU A 7 -23.61 11.56 -18.92
CA LEU A 7 -23.75 10.72 -17.72
C LEU A 7 -24.02 9.24 -18.04
N GLU A 8 -23.83 8.81 -19.29
CA GLU A 8 -23.90 7.39 -19.66
C GLU A 8 -22.76 6.60 -18.98
N ILE A 9 -23.11 5.56 -18.21
CA ILE A 9 -22.14 4.65 -17.58
C ILE A 9 -21.71 3.61 -18.61
N ILE A 10 -20.41 3.52 -18.87
CA ILE A 10 -19.82 2.54 -19.80
C ILE A 10 -19.25 1.32 -19.08
N HIS A 11 -18.86 1.46 -17.81
CA HIS A 11 -18.48 0.36 -16.95
C HIS A 11 -19.05 0.57 -15.55
N ASP A 12 -19.84 -0.40 -15.08
CA ASP A 12 -20.28 -0.47 -13.69
C ASP A 12 -19.53 -1.63 -13.01
N VAL A 13 -18.63 -1.29 -12.09
CA VAL A 13 -17.82 -2.25 -11.33
C VAL A 13 -18.32 -2.26 -9.90
N PHE A 14 -19.59 -2.61 -9.70
CA PHE A 14 -20.22 -2.65 -8.39
C PHE A 14 -19.50 -3.64 -7.45
N PRO A 15 -19.25 -3.29 -6.17
CA PRO A 15 -19.67 -2.07 -5.47
C PRO A 15 -18.64 -0.93 -5.50
N TYR A 16 -17.61 -0.99 -6.36
CA TYR A 16 -16.42 -0.17 -6.26
C TYR A 16 -16.55 1.19 -6.96
N LEU A 17 -16.83 1.19 -8.26
CA LEU A 17 -16.83 2.41 -9.06
C LEU A 17 -17.71 2.31 -10.31
N GLN A 18 -18.01 3.48 -10.87
CA GLN A 18 -18.65 3.66 -12.16
C GLN A 18 -17.76 4.51 -13.05
N VAL A 19 -17.57 4.09 -14.31
CA VAL A 19 -16.87 4.84 -15.35
C VAL A 19 -17.90 5.36 -16.34
N TYR A 20 -17.90 6.67 -16.54
CA TYR A 20 -18.81 7.36 -17.45
C TYR A 20 -18.15 7.56 -18.82
N LYS A 21 -18.97 7.63 -19.88
CA LYS A 21 -18.53 7.81 -21.27
C LYS A 21 -17.67 9.05 -21.49
N ASN A 22 -17.87 10.08 -20.68
CA ASN A 22 -17.08 11.31 -20.71
C ASN A 22 -15.71 11.20 -20.01
N GLY A 23 -15.34 10.01 -19.53
CA GLY A 23 -14.09 9.75 -18.80
C GLY A 23 -14.16 10.01 -17.29
N THR A 24 -15.29 10.47 -16.76
CA THR A 24 -15.46 10.65 -15.30
C THR A 24 -15.45 9.29 -14.62
N ILE A 25 -14.73 9.20 -13.49
CA ILE A 25 -14.70 8.00 -12.65
C ILE A 25 -15.30 8.36 -11.31
N LYS A 26 -16.37 7.68 -10.92
CA LYS A 26 -17.02 7.85 -9.63
C LYS A 26 -16.77 6.62 -8.77
N ARG A 27 -15.91 6.76 -7.77
CA ARG A 27 -15.72 5.74 -6.73
C ARG A 27 -16.87 5.81 -5.73
N LEU A 28 -17.54 4.68 -5.51
CA LEU A 28 -18.71 4.58 -4.63
C LEU A 28 -18.32 4.26 -3.19
N VAL A 29 -17.17 3.63 -2.99
CA VAL A 29 -16.62 3.25 -1.69
C VAL A 29 -15.12 3.53 -1.62
N GLY A 30 -14.54 3.48 -0.43
CA GLY A 30 -13.10 3.69 -0.23
C GLY A 30 -12.63 5.14 -0.51
N THR A 31 -13.55 6.11 -0.45
CA THR A 31 -13.29 7.54 -0.71
C THR A 31 -13.16 8.38 0.56
N LYS A 32 -13.49 7.82 1.73
CA LYS A 32 -13.31 8.51 3.01
C LYS A 32 -11.82 8.70 3.28
N PHE A 33 -11.50 9.77 4.01
CA PHE A 33 -10.12 10.12 4.34
C PHE A 33 -9.96 10.44 5.83
N ALA A 34 -8.96 9.84 6.45
CA ALA A 34 -8.47 10.11 7.79
C ALA A 34 -7.06 10.74 7.66
N PRO A 35 -6.82 11.91 8.27
CA PRO A 35 -5.51 12.53 8.26
C PRO A 35 -4.50 11.70 9.07
N ALA A 36 -3.22 11.83 8.72
CA ALA A 36 -2.16 11.28 9.55
C ALA A 36 -2.12 12.07 10.87
N THR A 37 -2.14 11.35 11.99
CA THR A 37 -2.25 11.94 13.33
C THR A 37 -1.64 11.02 14.38
N TYR A 38 -1.55 11.55 15.61
CA TYR A 38 -1.41 10.75 16.82
C TYR A 38 -2.74 10.12 17.20
N ASP A 39 -2.73 8.81 17.41
CA ASP A 39 -3.87 8.04 17.93
C ASP A 39 -3.68 7.77 19.44
N PRO A 40 -4.48 8.40 20.32
CA PRO A 40 -4.36 8.22 21.76
C PRO A 40 -4.75 6.82 22.25
N GLN A 41 -5.51 6.04 21.47
CA GLN A 41 -5.93 4.70 21.89
C GLN A 41 -4.80 3.68 21.73
N THR A 42 -3.99 3.83 20.69
CA THR A 42 -2.89 2.92 20.37
C THR A 42 -1.51 3.50 20.70
N GLY A 43 -1.43 4.81 20.94
CA GLY A 43 -0.17 5.54 21.13
C GLY A 43 0.65 5.69 19.83
N VAL A 44 0.09 5.33 18.67
CA VAL A 44 0.79 5.38 17.39
C VAL A 44 0.75 6.81 16.83
N THR A 45 1.89 7.29 16.32
CA THR A 45 1.95 8.52 15.54
C THR A 45 2.11 8.17 14.07
N SER A 46 1.34 8.80 13.20
CA SER A 46 1.48 8.67 11.75
C SER A 46 1.81 9.99 11.08
N LYS A 47 2.48 9.93 9.91
CA LYS A 47 2.71 11.07 9.03
C LYS A 47 2.71 10.67 7.56
N ASP A 48 2.27 11.58 6.69
CA ASP A 48 2.33 11.42 5.25
C ASP A 48 3.65 11.98 4.71
N VAL A 49 4.28 11.25 3.79
CA VAL A 49 5.55 11.64 3.15
C VAL A 49 5.41 11.55 1.63
N LEU A 50 6.03 12.50 0.92
CA LEU A 50 6.15 12.46 -0.53
C LEU A 50 7.40 11.64 -0.90
N VAL A 51 7.18 10.49 -1.53
CA VAL A 51 8.23 9.53 -1.90
C VAL A 51 8.82 9.88 -3.27
N ASN A 52 7.95 10.13 -4.26
CA ASN A 52 8.38 10.49 -5.61
C ASN A 52 7.61 11.73 -6.10
N PRO A 53 8.24 12.92 -6.11
CA PRO A 53 7.60 14.16 -6.58
C PRO A 53 7.18 14.12 -8.05
N LYS A 54 7.91 13.40 -8.92
CA LYS A 54 7.63 13.37 -10.37
C LYS A 54 6.32 12.65 -10.68
N THR A 55 5.98 11.64 -9.90
CA THR A 55 4.78 10.81 -10.08
C THR A 55 3.76 11.01 -8.96
N ASN A 56 4.00 11.99 -8.08
CA ASN A 56 3.19 12.30 -6.91
C ASN A 56 2.87 11.07 -6.02
N ILE A 57 3.84 10.17 -5.86
CA ILE A 57 3.68 8.98 -5.02
C ILE A 57 4.00 9.36 -3.58
N SER A 58 3.06 9.09 -2.69
CA SER A 58 3.19 9.28 -1.26
C SER A 58 3.13 7.95 -0.51
N ALA A 59 3.53 8.00 0.75
CA ALA A 59 3.34 6.91 1.70
C ALA A 59 2.93 7.50 3.05
N ARG A 60 2.28 6.68 3.88
CA ARG A 60 2.03 7.01 5.29
C ARG A 60 2.91 6.16 6.18
N ILE A 61 3.69 6.79 7.03
CA ILE A 61 4.56 6.11 7.99
C ILE A 61 3.86 6.11 9.35
N TYR A 62 3.85 4.96 10.01
CA TYR A 62 3.33 4.75 11.35
C TYR A 62 4.47 4.36 12.29
N LYS A 63 4.51 5.00 13.45
CA LYS A 63 5.53 4.80 14.47
C LYS A 63 4.83 4.54 15.82
N PRO A 64 5.13 3.42 16.50
CA PRO A 64 4.56 3.14 17.81
C PRO A 64 5.13 4.09 18.86
N ASN A 65 4.48 4.16 20.02
CA ASN A 65 5.08 4.83 21.16
C ASN A 65 6.30 4.02 21.64
N LEU A 66 7.46 4.66 21.72
CA LEU A 66 8.72 4.00 22.04
C LEU A 66 9.26 4.50 23.38
N PRO A 67 9.73 3.62 24.28
CA PRO A 67 10.52 4.06 25.43
C PRO A 67 11.85 4.70 24.99
N THR A 68 12.37 5.60 25.82
CA THR A 68 13.49 6.53 25.57
C THR A 68 14.82 5.91 25.13
N LYS A 69 15.01 4.59 25.31
CA LYS A 69 16.12 3.82 24.75
C LYS A 69 15.56 2.62 24.01
N THR A 70 15.27 2.78 22.72
CA THR A 70 14.73 1.70 21.91
C THR A 70 15.75 1.20 20.89
N LYS A 71 15.85 -0.13 20.82
CA LYS A 71 16.49 -0.83 19.71
C LYS A 71 15.72 -0.49 18.42
N LYS A 72 16.43 -0.48 17.30
CA LYS A 72 15.81 -0.45 15.96
C LYS A 72 14.72 -1.53 15.85
N LEU A 73 13.61 -1.19 15.23
CA LEU A 73 12.41 -2.03 15.10
C LEU A 73 12.35 -2.68 13.71
N PRO A 74 11.68 -3.84 13.60
CA PRO A 74 11.30 -4.38 12.30
C PRO A 74 10.48 -3.37 11.49
N LEU A 75 10.59 -3.49 10.17
CA LEU A 75 9.85 -2.67 9.21
C LEU A 75 8.79 -3.53 8.50
N VAL A 76 7.58 -2.99 8.39
CA VAL A 76 6.53 -3.53 7.53
C VAL A 76 6.25 -2.54 6.41
N ILE A 77 6.38 -2.97 5.15
CA ILE A 77 5.90 -2.19 4.00
C ILE A 77 4.53 -2.75 3.61
N TYR A 78 3.48 -1.96 3.81
CA TYR A 78 2.09 -2.37 3.67
C TYR A 78 1.46 -1.82 2.38
N PHE A 79 0.77 -2.69 1.65
CA PHE A 79 -0.03 -2.33 0.48
C PHE A 79 -1.49 -2.57 0.82
N HIS A 80 -2.32 -1.54 0.70
CA HIS A 80 -3.75 -1.67 0.97
C HIS A 80 -4.46 -2.51 -0.11
N GLY A 81 -5.60 -3.10 0.22
CA GLY A 81 -6.49 -3.75 -0.73
C GLY A 81 -7.39 -2.77 -1.48
N GLY A 82 -8.48 -3.27 -2.06
CA GLY A 82 -9.42 -2.45 -2.83
C GLY A 82 -9.38 -2.69 -4.33
N ALA A 83 -9.11 -3.94 -4.75
CA ALA A 83 -9.15 -4.37 -6.16
C ALA A 83 -8.39 -3.44 -7.12
N PHE A 84 -7.28 -2.85 -6.66
CA PHE A 84 -6.46 -1.84 -7.36
C PHE A 84 -7.18 -0.52 -7.70
N CYS A 85 -8.45 -0.36 -7.35
CA CYS A 85 -9.30 0.70 -7.88
C CYS A 85 -9.88 1.66 -6.84
N ILE A 86 -9.84 1.30 -5.55
CA ILE A 86 -10.37 2.10 -4.43
C ILE A 86 -9.39 2.12 -3.24
N SER A 87 -9.78 2.88 -2.22
CA SER A 87 -9.04 3.09 -0.97
C SER A 87 -7.75 3.90 -1.16
N SER A 88 -7.09 4.22 -0.05
CA SER A 88 -5.84 4.97 -0.03
C SER A 88 -5.13 4.76 1.31
N VAL A 89 -3.93 5.30 1.47
CA VAL A 89 -3.25 5.41 2.79
C VAL A 89 -4.05 6.19 3.83
N GLY A 90 -5.02 7.00 3.37
CA GLY A 90 -5.94 7.75 4.20
C GLY A 90 -7.28 7.06 4.44
N ASP A 91 -7.55 5.87 3.91
CA ASP A 91 -8.83 5.20 4.20
C ASP A 91 -8.95 4.93 5.72
N PRO A 92 -10.00 5.39 6.41
CA PRO A 92 -10.14 5.20 7.85
C PRO A 92 -10.03 3.73 8.30
N LYS A 93 -10.54 2.78 7.49
CA LYS A 93 -10.48 1.35 7.86
C LYS A 93 -9.04 0.84 7.89
N TYR A 94 -8.22 1.25 6.92
CA TYR A 94 -6.79 0.93 6.92
C TYR A 94 -6.07 1.73 7.99
N HIS A 95 -6.39 3.01 8.18
CA HIS A 95 -5.75 3.82 9.20
C HIS A 95 -5.92 3.22 10.61
N ASP A 96 -7.15 2.91 11.00
CA ASP A 96 -7.46 2.38 12.33
C ASP A 96 -6.85 0.99 12.54
N SER A 97 -6.97 0.10 11.55
CA SER A 97 -6.40 -1.25 11.64
C SER A 97 -4.88 -1.26 11.68
N LEU A 98 -4.21 -0.36 10.94
CA LEU A 98 -2.76 -0.24 10.93
C LEU A 98 -2.23 0.40 12.23
N ASN A 99 -2.97 1.31 12.87
CA ASN A 99 -2.63 1.79 14.22
C ASN A 99 -2.63 0.63 15.24
N VAL A 100 -3.65 -0.23 15.20
CA VAL A 100 -3.71 -1.42 16.07
C VAL A 100 -2.60 -2.42 15.73
N PHE A 101 -2.29 -2.62 14.45
CA PHE A 101 -1.20 -3.51 14.04
C PHE A 101 0.14 -3.00 14.57
N VAL A 102 0.47 -1.74 14.31
CA VAL A 102 1.74 -1.12 14.71
C VAL A 102 1.94 -1.15 16.22
N SER A 103 0.91 -0.82 17.00
CA SER A 103 0.98 -0.85 18.47
C SER A 103 1.18 -2.26 19.02
N LYS A 104 0.52 -3.28 18.46
CA LYS A 104 0.64 -4.66 18.95
C LYS A 104 1.93 -5.34 18.51
N ALA A 105 2.40 -5.06 17.30
CA ALA A 105 3.58 -5.70 16.73
C ALA A 105 4.89 -4.97 17.04
N ASN A 106 4.84 -3.72 17.52
CA ASN A 106 6.00 -2.86 17.76
C ASN A 106 6.91 -2.75 16.53
N VAL A 107 6.34 -2.34 15.41
CA VAL A 107 7.04 -2.20 14.12
C VAL A 107 6.95 -0.77 13.60
N ILE A 108 7.92 -0.34 12.80
CA ILE A 108 7.68 0.79 11.90
C ILE A 108 6.89 0.28 10.70
N LEU A 109 5.85 0.99 10.27
CA LEU A 109 5.06 0.59 9.11
C LEU A 109 5.01 1.71 8.07
N VAL A 110 5.24 1.37 6.81
CA VAL A 110 5.13 2.27 5.65
C VAL A 110 3.99 1.77 4.77
N SER A 111 2.85 2.48 4.78
CA SER A 111 1.70 2.21 3.94
C SER A 111 1.84 2.92 2.59
N VAL A 112 1.78 2.17 1.50
CA VAL A 112 2.09 2.64 0.14
C VAL A 112 0.87 3.26 -0.54
N GLY A 113 0.99 4.51 -0.99
CA GLY A 113 -0.03 5.23 -1.78
C GLY A 113 0.16 5.02 -3.28
N TYR A 114 0.01 3.78 -3.76
CA TYR A 114 0.13 3.46 -5.18
C TYR A 114 -1.06 4.01 -5.99
N ARG A 115 -0.85 4.30 -7.29
CA ARG A 115 -1.92 4.82 -8.15
C ARG A 115 -2.95 3.75 -8.53
N LEU A 116 -4.20 4.18 -8.68
CA LEU A 116 -5.36 3.31 -8.86
C LEU A 116 -5.79 3.18 -10.32
N VAL A 117 -6.41 2.05 -10.64
CA VAL A 117 -7.18 1.88 -11.88
C VAL A 117 -8.57 2.56 -11.74
N PRO A 118 -9.18 3.00 -12.84
CA PRO A 118 -8.71 2.91 -14.23
C PRO A 118 -7.84 4.08 -14.71
N GLU A 119 -7.63 5.14 -13.91
CA GLU A 119 -6.78 6.29 -14.28
C GLU A 119 -5.34 5.85 -14.60
N HIS A 120 -4.85 4.86 -13.87
CA HIS A 120 -3.51 4.32 -14.01
C HIS A 120 -3.55 2.79 -14.12
N PRO A 121 -3.73 2.24 -15.33
CA PRO A 121 -3.78 0.80 -15.56
C PRO A 121 -2.56 0.05 -15.02
N LEU A 122 -2.74 -1.21 -14.64
CA LEU A 122 -1.61 -2.08 -14.33
C LEU A 122 -0.65 -2.15 -15.54
N PRO A 123 0.68 -2.15 -15.34
CA PRO A 123 1.39 -2.42 -14.09
C PRO A 123 1.79 -1.20 -13.24
N ILE A 124 1.17 -0.03 -13.43
CA ILE A 124 1.60 1.22 -12.75
C ILE A 124 1.67 1.06 -11.22
N ALA A 125 0.66 0.45 -10.59
CA ALA A 125 0.65 0.22 -9.14
C ALA A 125 1.88 -0.57 -8.64
N TYR A 126 2.35 -1.55 -9.42
CA TYR A 126 3.57 -2.31 -9.11
C TYR A 126 4.83 -1.45 -9.27
N GLY A 127 4.87 -0.57 -10.27
CA GLY A 127 5.97 0.37 -10.47
C GLY A 127 6.06 1.42 -9.36
N ASP A 128 4.92 1.92 -8.89
CA ASP A 128 4.83 2.84 -7.76
C ASP A 128 5.30 2.17 -6.46
N SER A 129 4.82 0.95 -6.23
CA SER A 129 5.20 0.13 -5.08
C SER A 129 6.70 -0.16 -5.06
N TRP A 130 7.28 -0.49 -6.22
CA TRP A 130 8.73 -0.65 -6.36
C TRP A 130 9.49 0.65 -6.08
N SER A 131 8.94 1.79 -6.51
CA SER A 131 9.55 3.10 -6.24
C SER A 131 9.58 3.42 -4.75
N VAL A 132 8.53 3.06 -4.00
CA VAL A 132 8.52 3.18 -2.54
C VAL A 132 9.52 2.23 -1.88
N LEU A 133 9.64 0.98 -2.34
CA LEU A 133 10.65 0.04 -1.84
C LEU A 133 12.07 0.59 -2.00
N LYS A 134 12.39 1.14 -3.17
CA LYS A 134 13.70 1.78 -3.42
C LYS A 134 13.92 3.02 -2.55
N TRP A 135 12.88 3.82 -2.36
CA TRP A 135 12.97 4.99 -1.49
C TRP A 135 13.22 4.59 -0.04
N VAL A 136 12.53 3.55 0.48
CA VAL A 136 12.78 3.00 1.81
C VAL A 136 14.21 2.46 1.92
N ALA A 137 14.64 1.64 0.96
CA ALA A 137 15.99 1.08 0.87
C ALA A 137 17.12 2.13 0.92
N ALA A 138 16.92 3.30 0.30
CA ALA A 138 17.89 4.39 0.29
C ALA A 138 18.26 4.89 1.70
N HIS A 139 17.40 4.70 2.70
CA HIS A 139 17.67 5.07 4.09
C HIS A 139 18.73 4.16 4.73
N ASN A 140 18.72 2.85 4.42
CA ASN A 140 19.79 1.96 4.89
C ASN A 140 21.14 2.32 4.26
N LEU A 141 21.12 2.80 3.01
CA LEU A 141 22.30 3.27 2.28
C LEU A 141 22.73 4.69 2.67
N LYS A 142 22.13 5.29 3.70
CA LYS A 142 22.40 6.67 4.18
C LYS A 142 22.16 7.75 3.11
N GLN A 143 21.25 7.50 2.17
CA GLN A 143 20.87 8.42 1.10
C GLN A 143 19.46 8.99 1.29
N GLY A 144 18.66 8.41 2.19
CA GLY A 144 17.30 8.86 2.50
C GLY A 144 17.26 9.96 3.57
N CYS A 145 16.27 10.84 3.48
CA CYS A 145 16.09 11.98 4.38
C CYS A 145 15.03 11.77 5.48
N GLU A 146 14.29 10.65 5.47
CA GLU A 146 13.25 10.39 6.46
C GLU A 146 13.85 9.88 7.78
N VAL A 147 13.85 10.76 8.78
CA VAL A 147 14.41 10.55 10.12
C VAL A 147 13.89 9.27 10.79
N TRP A 148 12.59 8.97 10.69
CA TRP A 148 12.03 7.78 11.33
C TRP A 148 12.59 6.49 10.72
N LEU A 149 12.87 6.46 9.42
CA LEU A 149 13.47 5.31 8.77
C LEU A 149 14.98 5.21 9.08
N ASN A 150 15.68 6.33 9.14
CA ASN A 150 17.12 6.36 9.44
C ASN A 150 17.42 5.88 10.88
N GLU A 151 16.66 6.37 11.85
CA GLU A 151 16.95 6.18 13.27
C GLU A 151 16.31 4.93 13.86
N LEU A 152 15.10 4.57 13.41
CA LEU A 152 14.27 3.59 14.12
C LEU A 152 14.16 2.25 13.42
N VAL A 153 14.58 2.11 12.15
CA VAL A 153 14.37 0.87 11.39
C VAL A 153 15.59 -0.06 11.44
N ASP A 154 15.30 -1.34 11.68
CA ASP A 154 16.18 -2.48 11.45
C ASP A 154 15.95 -3.03 10.04
N PHE A 155 16.84 -2.67 9.12
CA PHE A 155 16.77 -3.11 7.72
C PHE A 155 17.18 -4.57 7.51
N ASP A 156 17.63 -5.28 8.56
CA ASP A 156 17.80 -6.74 8.53
C ASP A 156 16.49 -7.49 8.86
N SER A 157 15.43 -6.76 9.19
CA SER A 157 14.13 -7.32 9.56
C SER A 157 12.98 -6.60 8.85
N VAL A 158 12.91 -6.73 7.52
CA VAL A 158 11.86 -6.13 6.68
C VAL A 158 10.82 -7.15 6.25
N PHE A 159 9.54 -6.79 6.34
CA PHE A 159 8.41 -7.61 5.91
C PHE A 159 7.58 -6.86 4.86
N LEU A 160 7.11 -7.58 3.84
CA LEU A 160 6.11 -7.05 2.91
C LEU A 160 4.73 -7.56 3.35
N ALA A 161 3.74 -6.67 3.41
CA ALA A 161 2.41 -7.02 3.87
C ALA A 161 1.34 -6.39 2.99
N GLY A 162 0.17 -7.02 2.93
CA GLY A 162 -1.00 -6.41 2.30
C GLY A 162 -2.21 -7.32 2.38
N ASP A 163 -3.36 -6.76 2.02
CA ASP A 163 -4.61 -7.50 1.90
C ASP A 163 -5.16 -7.42 0.47
N SER A 164 -5.89 -8.44 0.00
CA SER A 164 -6.55 -8.43 -1.30
C SER A 164 -5.59 -8.05 -2.44
N ALA A 165 -5.87 -6.97 -3.18
CA ALA A 165 -4.99 -6.42 -4.22
C ALA A 165 -3.60 -6.04 -3.68
N GLY A 166 -3.51 -5.52 -2.46
CA GLY A 166 -2.24 -5.21 -1.80
C GLY A 166 -1.42 -6.45 -1.48
N ALA A 167 -2.04 -7.57 -1.13
CA ALA A 167 -1.34 -8.84 -0.96
C ALA A 167 -0.79 -9.37 -2.29
N ASN A 168 -1.51 -9.14 -3.40
CA ASN A 168 -1.00 -9.42 -4.74
C ASN A 168 0.22 -8.54 -5.07
N ILE A 169 0.17 -7.25 -4.79
CA ILE A 169 1.33 -6.35 -4.92
C ILE A 169 2.51 -6.85 -4.09
N SER A 170 2.29 -7.19 -2.81
CA SER A 170 3.31 -7.72 -1.90
C SER A 170 4.03 -8.94 -2.50
N HIS A 171 3.25 -9.88 -3.04
CA HIS A 171 3.79 -11.06 -3.72
C HIS A 171 4.69 -10.71 -4.91
N PHE A 172 4.23 -9.84 -5.82
CA PHE A 172 5.04 -9.43 -6.98
C PHE A 172 6.27 -8.61 -6.59
N MET A 173 6.19 -7.82 -5.53
CA MET A 173 7.34 -7.08 -5.00
C MET A 173 8.40 -8.02 -4.43
N ALA A 174 8.02 -9.08 -3.72
CA ALA A 174 8.96 -10.08 -3.23
C ALA A 174 9.64 -10.85 -4.37
N ILE A 175 8.87 -11.29 -5.37
CA ILE A 175 9.45 -11.94 -6.57
C ILE A 175 10.44 -11.00 -7.24
N ARG A 176 10.06 -9.73 -7.43
CA ARG A 176 10.93 -8.73 -8.06
C ARG A 176 12.20 -8.49 -7.24
N ALA A 177 12.09 -8.37 -5.92
CA ALA A 177 13.25 -8.20 -5.04
C ALA A 177 14.21 -9.41 -5.08
N GLY A 178 13.69 -10.63 -5.19
CA GLY A 178 14.52 -11.84 -5.29
C GLY A 178 15.16 -12.09 -6.65
N LYS A 179 14.63 -11.48 -7.73
CA LYS A 179 15.15 -11.62 -9.10
C LYS A 179 15.93 -10.42 -9.63
N SER A 180 15.82 -9.28 -8.95
CA SER A 180 16.43 -8.04 -9.38
C SER A 180 17.94 -8.06 -9.17
N ASP A 181 18.70 -7.67 -10.19
CA ASP A 181 20.14 -7.40 -10.04
C ASP A 181 20.39 -6.14 -9.19
N GLU A 182 19.38 -5.26 -9.06
CA GLU A 182 19.41 -4.14 -8.11
C GLU A 182 19.14 -4.68 -6.70
N ALA A 183 20.20 -4.80 -5.89
CA ALA A 183 20.08 -5.09 -4.48
C ALA A 183 19.43 -3.91 -3.75
N LEU A 184 18.26 -4.13 -3.13
CA LEU A 184 17.59 -3.11 -2.30
C LEU A 184 18.37 -2.77 -1.02
N GLY A 185 19.48 -3.45 -0.73
CA GLY A 185 20.26 -3.18 0.48
C GLY A 185 19.45 -3.36 1.78
N MET A 186 18.41 -4.20 1.76
CA MET A 186 17.60 -4.53 2.93
C MET A 186 17.21 -6.02 2.86
N LYS A 187 17.07 -6.66 4.02
CA LYS A 187 16.74 -8.09 4.10
C LYS A 187 15.23 -8.28 4.23
N LEU A 188 14.62 -8.87 3.21
CA LEU A 188 13.24 -9.34 3.27
C LEU A 188 13.17 -10.62 4.11
N SER A 189 12.67 -10.49 5.34
CA SER A 189 12.55 -11.57 6.33
C SER A 189 11.24 -12.35 6.22
N GLY A 190 10.22 -11.81 5.55
CA GLY A 190 8.97 -12.54 5.31
C GLY A 190 7.89 -11.71 4.62
N MET A 191 6.75 -12.36 4.40
CA MET A 191 5.55 -11.71 3.86
C MET A 191 4.30 -12.06 4.66
N LEU A 192 3.37 -11.10 4.77
CA LEU A 192 2.03 -11.31 5.30
C LEU A 192 1.01 -11.05 4.19
N MET A 193 0.28 -12.08 3.79
CA MET A 193 -0.70 -12.00 2.69
C MET A 193 -2.11 -12.30 3.23
N ILE A 194 -2.95 -11.27 3.30
CA ILE A 194 -4.32 -11.37 3.84
C ILE A 194 -5.29 -11.48 2.67
N SER A 195 -5.95 -12.63 2.51
CA SER A 195 -6.93 -12.88 1.44
C SER A 195 -6.44 -12.43 0.06
N PRO A 196 -5.31 -12.97 -0.45
CA PRO A 196 -4.65 -12.42 -1.61
C PRO A 196 -5.49 -12.50 -2.89
N TYR A 197 -5.51 -11.38 -3.63
CA TYR A 197 -6.29 -11.25 -4.85
C TYR A 197 -5.53 -11.86 -6.04
N PHE A 198 -5.72 -13.15 -6.25
CA PHE A 198 -5.30 -13.85 -7.46
C PHE A 198 -6.53 -14.26 -8.26
N TRP A 199 -6.38 -14.26 -9.58
CA TRP A 199 -7.42 -14.67 -10.50
C TRP A 199 -6.80 -15.51 -11.62
N GLY A 200 -7.62 -16.31 -12.29
CA GLY A 200 -7.27 -17.07 -13.47
C GLY A 200 -8.48 -17.19 -14.38
N GLU A 201 -8.27 -17.60 -15.63
CA GLU A 201 -9.39 -17.89 -16.55
C GLU A 201 -10.23 -19.07 -16.02
N GLU A 202 -9.56 -20.08 -15.49
CA GLU A 202 -10.20 -21.28 -14.94
C GLU A 202 -10.31 -21.21 -13.40
N PRO A 203 -11.47 -21.57 -12.82
CA PRO A 203 -11.62 -21.71 -11.38
C PRO A 203 -10.67 -22.76 -10.80
N ILE A 204 -9.95 -22.40 -9.75
CA ILE A 204 -9.09 -23.35 -9.03
C ILE A 204 -9.96 -24.15 -8.05
N GLY A 205 -9.88 -25.48 -8.11
CA GLY A 205 -10.47 -26.35 -7.09
C GLY A 205 -11.93 -26.76 -7.32
N ILE A 206 -12.52 -26.49 -8.48
CA ILE A 206 -13.70 -27.24 -8.92
C ILE A 206 -13.19 -28.59 -9.40
N SER A 207 -13.29 -29.61 -8.55
CA SER A 207 -13.24 -30.99 -9.03
C SER A 207 -14.25 -31.12 -10.16
N ALA A 208 -13.77 -31.47 -11.34
CA ALA A 208 -14.63 -31.81 -12.45
C ALA A 208 -15.67 -32.87 -12.02
N LYS A 209 -16.93 -32.59 -12.37
CA LYS A 209 -18.08 -33.50 -12.49
C LYS A 209 -18.82 -33.93 -11.22
N THR A 210 -20.12 -33.65 -11.24
CA THR A 210 -21.13 -34.69 -11.50
C THR A 210 -22.08 -34.19 -12.56
#